data_AF-A0A5J4Q1J3-F1
#
_entry.id   AF-A0A5J4Q1J3-F1
#
_cell.length_a   1.000
_cell.length_b   1.000
_cell.length_c   1.000
_cell.angle_alpha   90.00
_cell.angle_beta   90.00
_cell.angle_gamma   90.00
#
_symmetry.space_group_name_H-M   'P 1'
#
loop_
_entity.id
_entity.type
_entity.pdbx_description
1 polymer ?
#
loop_
_entity_poly.entity_id
_entity_poly.type
_entity_poly.pdbx_seq_one_letter_code
_entity_poly.pdbx_strand_id
1 'polypeptide(L)'
;MITLDDKKQLAGKGISEAQITEQLSYFQKGFPYLKLEAAASTQKGILTPAADEQQRYLFAWQDYTQTDKRIMKFVPASGAASRMFKDLFEFLEADYDVPVTKFEQLFFTSINRFAFYEDLN
;
A
#
# COMPACT_ATOMS: atom_id res chain seq x y z
N MET A 1 -8.06 -24.19 16.24
CA MET A 1 -8.39 -23.77 17.62
C MET A 1 -7.21 -22.94 18.13
N ILE A 2 -7.44 -21.78 18.75
CA ILE A 2 -6.36 -20.91 19.26
C ILE A 2 -5.67 -21.62 20.43
N THR A 3 -4.36 -21.83 20.33
CA THR A 3 -3.55 -22.52 21.35
C THR A 3 -3.19 -21.59 22.52
N LEU A 4 -2.61 -22.16 23.58
CA LEU A 4 -2.12 -21.37 24.72
C LEU A 4 -0.97 -20.43 24.33
N ASP A 5 -0.12 -20.84 23.40
CA ASP A 5 1.00 -20.02 22.95
C ASP A 5 0.51 -18.87 22.05
N ASP A 6 -0.50 -19.12 21.21
CA ASP A 6 -1.19 -18.06 20.45
C ASP A 6 -1.78 -17.01 21.41
N LYS A 7 -2.45 -17.43 22.49
CA LYS A 7 -3.03 -16.52 23.48
C LYS A 7 -1.97 -15.63 24.14
N LYS A 8 -0.81 -16.18 24.51
CA LYS A 8 0.31 -15.40 25.06
C LYS A 8 0.85 -14.40 24.05
N GLN A 9 1.00 -14.80 22.79
CA GLN A 9 1.49 -13.93 21.74
C GLN A 9 0.52 -12.78 21.45
N LEU A 10 -0.78 -13.07 21.39
CA LEU A 10 -1.84 -12.08 21.18
C LEU A 10 -1.88 -11.07 22.33
N ALA A 11 -1.81 -11.55 23.58
CA ALA A 11 -1.74 -10.69 24.76
C ALA A 11 -0.51 -9.76 24.72
N GLY A 12 0.67 -10.29 24.35
CA GLY A 12 1.88 -9.49 24.18
C GLY A 12 1.79 -8.42 23.09
N LYS A 13 0.88 -8.59 22.12
CA LYS A 13 0.58 -7.61 21.06
C LYS A 13 -0.60 -6.68 21.41
N GLY A 14 -1.22 -6.84 22.58
CA GLY A 14 -2.42 -6.08 22.97
C GLY A 14 -3.68 -6.46 22.17
N ILE A 15 -3.74 -7.68 21.63
CA ILE A 15 -4.87 -8.19 20.85
C ILE A 15 -5.70 -9.13 21.73
N SER A 16 -6.98 -8.82 21.91
CA SER A 16 -7.92 -9.65 22.66
C SER A 16 -8.41 -10.85 21.86
N GLU A 17 -8.87 -11.90 22.57
CA GLU A 17 -9.49 -13.08 21.94
C GLU A 17 -10.73 -12.71 21.12
N ALA A 18 -11.48 -11.68 21.54
CA ALA A 18 -12.63 -11.19 20.79
C ALA A 18 -12.20 -10.56 19.45
N GLN A 19 -11.17 -9.72 19.45
CA GLN A 19 -10.64 -9.08 18.24
C GLN A 19 -10.11 -10.10 17.23
N ILE A 20 -9.33 -11.10 17.69
CA ILE A 20 -8.81 -12.12 16.76
C ILE A 20 -9.94 -12.99 16.21
N THR A 21 -10.96 -13.31 17.02
CA THR A 21 -12.12 -14.09 16.57
C THR A 21 -12.90 -13.34 15.50
N GLU A 22 -13.11 -12.03 15.69
CA GLU A 22 -13.76 -11.16 14.71
C GLU A 22 -12.95 -11.09 13.41
N GLN A 23 -11.63 -10.88 13.50
CA GLN A 23 -10.73 -10.85 12.33
C GLN A 23 -10.76 -12.17 11.54
N LEU A 24 -10.71 -13.30 12.24
CA LEU A 24 -10.85 -14.63 11.63
C LEU A 24 -12.20 -14.80 10.93
N SER A 25 -13.27 -14.23 11.48
CA SER A 25 -14.58 -14.27 10.86
C SER A 25 -14.65 -13.51 9.54
N TYR A 26 -13.86 -12.42 9.38
CA TYR A 26 -13.76 -11.69 8.11
C TYR A 26 -13.08 -12.52 7.02
N PHE A 27 -12.10 -13.37 7.35
CA PHE A 27 -11.51 -14.28 6.38
C PHE A 27 -12.51 -15.34 5.88
N GLN A 28 -13.43 -15.78 6.74
CA GLN A 28 -14.45 -16.78 6.38
C GLN A 28 -15.62 -16.18 5.60
N LYS A 29 -16.10 -15.01 6.03
CA LYS A 29 -17.30 -14.36 5.47
C LYS A 29 -16.97 -13.41 4.31
N GLY A 30 -15.69 -13.12 4.11
CA GLY A 30 -15.24 -12.01 3.28
C GLY A 30 -15.43 -10.67 3.99
N PHE A 31 -14.95 -9.61 3.32
CA PHE A 31 -15.14 -8.24 3.77
C PHE A 31 -16.37 -7.65 3.08
N PRO A 32 -17.25 -6.93 3.81
CA PRO A 32 -18.31 -6.18 3.15
C PRO A 32 -17.70 -5.12 2.24
N TYR A 33 -18.41 -4.76 1.18
CA TYR A 33 -18.01 -3.63 0.35
C TYR A 33 -17.89 -2.36 1.19
N LEU A 34 -16.79 -1.64 0.99
CA LEU A 34 -16.59 -0.34 1.63
C LEU A 34 -17.69 0.61 1.15
N LYS A 35 -18.48 1.14 2.08
CA LYS A 35 -19.43 2.20 1.78
C LYS A 35 -18.65 3.50 1.65
N LEU A 36 -18.52 3.99 0.42
CA LEU A 36 -17.91 5.29 0.17
C LEU A 36 -18.81 6.39 0.73
N GLU A 37 -18.28 7.19 1.65
CA GLU A 37 -19.02 8.30 2.24
C GLU A 37 -19.15 9.48 1.26
N ALA A 38 -18.02 9.88 0.66
CA ALA A 38 -17.94 10.87 -0.42
C ALA A 38 -16.51 10.91 -0.99
N ALA A 39 -16.34 11.63 -2.11
CA ALA A 39 -15.01 12.01 -2.57
C ALA A 39 -14.31 12.92 -1.54
N ALA A 40 -12.99 12.76 -1.42
CA ALA A 40 -12.19 13.62 -0.56
C ALA A 40 -12.23 15.08 -1.06
N SER A 41 -12.49 16.01 -0.17
CA SER A 41 -12.47 17.46 -0.44
C SER A 41 -11.87 18.20 0.74
N THR A 42 -11.65 19.50 0.61
CA THR A 42 -11.19 20.34 1.74
C THR A 42 -12.19 20.38 2.90
N GLN A 43 -13.46 20.03 2.65
CA GLN A 43 -14.49 19.84 3.68
C GLN A 43 -14.63 18.38 4.11
N LYS A 44 -14.04 17.44 3.37
CA LYS A 44 -14.17 15.99 3.56
C LYS A 44 -12.80 15.31 3.53
N GLY A 45 -12.00 15.57 4.57
CA GLY A 45 -10.77 14.81 4.86
C GLY A 45 -9.47 15.36 4.26
N ILE A 46 -9.49 16.36 3.38
CA ILE A 46 -8.26 17.03 2.92
C ILE A 46 -7.96 18.20 3.87
N LEU A 47 -6.89 18.06 4.66
CA LEU A 47 -6.38 19.15 5.49
C LEU A 47 -5.77 20.25 4.61
N THR A 48 -6.21 21.49 4.83
CA THR A 48 -5.61 22.69 4.21
C THR A 48 -5.07 23.58 5.33
N PRO A 49 -3.76 23.48 5.68
CA PRO A 49 -3.21 24.22 6.81
C PRO A 49 -3.29 25.73 6.60
N ALA A 50 -3.52 26.48 7.66
CA ALA A 50 -3.47 27.95 7.62
C ALA A 50 -2.04 28.45 7.40
N ALA A 51 -1.87 29.72 7.02
CA ALA A 51 -0.56 30.27 6.65
C ALA A 51 0.49 30.15 7.77
N ASP A 52 0.08 30.36 9.02
CA ASP A 52 0.91 30.18 10.21
C ASP A 52 1.30 28.71 10.44
N GLU A 53 0.38 27.77 10.21
CA GLU A 53 0.67 26.33 10.28
C GLU A 53 1.62 25.88 9.18
N GLN A 54 1.43 26.36 7.95
CA GLN A 54 2.35 26.11 6.84
C GLN A 54 3.75 26.57 7.19
N GLN A 55 3.87 27.80 7.71
CA GLN A 55 5.15 28.36 8.12
C GLN A 55 5.80 27.53 9.24
N ARG A 56 5.00 27.10 10.23
CA ARG A 56 5.46 26.22 11.32
C ARG A 56 5.97 24.88 10.79
N TYR A 57 5.30 24.26 9.82
CA TYR A 57 5.75 23.01 9.22
C TYR A 57 7.03 23.18 8.40
N LEU A 58 7.16 24.29 7.67
CA LEU A 58 8.38 24.62 6.94
C LEU A 58 9.57 24.82 7.88
N PHE A 59 9.39 25.52 9.01
CA PHE A 59 10.44 25.66 10.02
C PHE A 59 10.83 24.32 10.63
N ALA A 60 9.85 23.49 11.02
CA ALA A 60 10.14 22.16 11.57
C ALA A 60 10.92 21.28 10.58
N TRP A 61 10.61 21.38 9.28
CA TRP A 61 11.37 20.71 8.24
C TRP A 61 12.80 21.25 8.11
N GLN A 62 12.96 22.58 8.05
CA GLN A 62 14.28 23.22 7.97
C GLN A 62 15.16 22.83 9.16
N ASP A 63 14.65 22.91 10.38
CA ASP A 63 15.37 22.50 11.60
C ASP A 63 15.82 21.04 11.51
N TYR A 64 14.98 20.15 11.00
CA TYR A 64 15.33 18.74 10.81
C TYR A 64 16.47 18.55 9.80
N THR A 65 16.47 19.32 8.71
CA THR A 65 17.53 19.25 7.68
C THR A 65 18.90 19.73 8.17
N GLN A 66 18.96 20.48 9.28
CA GLN A 66 20.21 20.96 9.89
C GLN A 66 20.79 19.98 10.93
N THR A 67 20.17 18.80 11.09
CA THR A 67 20.71 17.75 11.97
C THR A 67 21.70 16.85 11.22
N ASP A 68 22.43 16.02 11.96
CA ASP A 68 23.30 14.97 11.42
C ASP A 68 22.54 13.73 10.91
N LYS A 69 21.20 13.81 10.88
CA LYS A 69 20.34 12.68 10.50
C LYS A 69 20.27 12.55 8.98
N ARG A 70 20.20 11.29 8.53
CA ARG A 70 19.98 10.96 7.11
C ARG A 70 18.51 11.11 6.75
N ILE A 71 18.21 11.99 5.80
CA ILE A 71 16.88 12.11 5.20
C ILE A 71 16.65 10.90 4.28
N MET A 72 15.55 10.19 4.51
CA MET A 72 15.14 9.06 3.68
C MET A 72 13.71 9.23 3.21
N LYS A 73 13.46 8.95 1.93
CA LYS A 73 12.10 8.81 1.40
C LYS A 73 11.62 7.39 1.71
N PHE A 74 10.69 7.26 2.63
CA PHE A 74 10.00 6.00 2.85
C PHE A 74 8.89 5.84 1.81
N VAL A 75 9.06 4.90 0.89
CA VAL A 75 7.98 4.46 0.00
C VAL A 75 7.36 3.23 0.65
N PRO A 76 6.15 3.31 1.24
CA PRO A 76 5.51 2.12 1.77
C PRO A 76 5.33 1.11 0.64
N ALA A 77 5.53 -0.17 0.94
CA ALA A 77 5.20 -1.25 0.01
C ALA A 77 3.70 -1.17 -0.29
N SER A 78 3.34 -0.52 -1.40
CA SER A 78 1.94 -0.39 -1.78
C SER A 78 1.52 -1.73 -2.37
N GLY A 79 0.55 -2.40 -1.74
CA GLY A 79 -0.07 -3.56 -2.35
C GLY A 79 -0.71 -3.23 -3.70
N ALA A 80 -0.98 -1.95 -3.99
CA ALA A 80 -1.45 -1.48 -5.28
C ALA A 80 -0.40 -1.70 -6.38
N ALA A 81 0.86 -1.29 -6.18
CA ALA A 81 1.93 -1.51 -7.16
C ALA A 81 2.20 -3.01 -7.35
N SER A 82 2.29 -3.79 -6.27
CA SER A 82 2.47 -5.25 -6.38
C SER A 82 1.30 -5.92 -7.13
N ARG A 83 0.06 -5.44 -6.94
CA ARG A 83 -1.10 -5.92 -7.72
C ARG A 83 -1.05 -5.49 -9.19
N MET A 84 -0.51 -4.30 -9.49
CA MET A 84 -0.37 -3.81 -10.87
C MET A 84 0.57 -4.67 -11.72
N PHE A 85 1.61 -5.25 -11.11
CA PHE A 85 2.58 -6.11 -11.79
C PHE A 85 2.39 -7.60 -11.51
N LYS A 86 1.31 -8.00 -10.82
CA LYS A 86 1.06 -9.41 -10.44
C LYS A 86 1.10 -10.34 -11.65
N ASP A 87 0.33 -10.00 -12.68
CA ASP A 87 0.23 -10.79 -13.91
C ASP A 87 1.58 -10.85 -14.66
N LEU A 88 2.44 -9.84 -14.52
CA LEU A 88 3.81 -9.87 -15.06
C LEU A 88 4.74 -10.81 -14.28
N PHE A 89 4.64 -10.82 -12.95
CA PHE A 89 5.40 -11.75 -12.12
C PHE A 89 4.95 -13.20 -12.37
N GLU A 90 3.65 -13.42 -12.53
CA GLU A 90 3.12 -14.73 -12.90
C GLU A 90 3.61 -15.18 -14.28
N PHE A 91 3.69 -14.27 -15.25
CA PHE A 91 4.31 -14.55 -16.55
C PHE A 91 5.81 -14.89 -16.44
N LEU A 92 6.56 -14.16 -15.61
CA LEU A 92 8.00 -14.41 -15.40
C LEU A 92 8.28 -15.79 -14.79
N GLU A 93 7.36 -16.31 -13.97
CA GLU A 93 7.48 -17.62 -13.32
C GLU A 93 6.85 -18.77 -14.13
N ALA A 94 6.27 -18.48 -15.30
CA ALA A 94 5.56 -19.48 -16.08
C ALA A 94 6.48 -20.35 -16.95
N ASP A 95 6.01 -21.55 -17.31
CA ASP A 95 6.73 -22.49 -18.19
C ASP A 95 6.69 -22.08 -19.68
N TYR A 96 6.45 -20.81 -20.00
CA TYR A 96 6.33 -20.29 -21.36
C TYR A 96 6.94 -18.89 -21.50
N ASP A 97 7.58 -18.65 -22.65
CA ASP A 97 8.36 -17.42 -22.90
C ASP A 97 7.63 -16.40 -23.78
N VAL A 98 6.38 -16.66 -24.16
CA VAL A 98 5.59 -15.79 -25.06
C VAL A 98 4.27 -15.37 -24.41
N PRO A 99 3.81 -14.11 -24.55
CA PRO A 99 2.55 -13.65 -23.98
C PRO A 99 1.33 -14.50 -24.39
N VAL A 100 0.70 -15.18 -23.43
CA VAL A 100 -0.46 -16.05 -23.62
C VAL A 100 -1.75 -15.33 -23.18
N THR A 101 -1.72 -14.63 -22.05
CA THR A 101 -2.93 -13.95 -21.56
C THR A 101 -3.19 -12.65 -22.31
N LYS A 102 -4.46 -12.21 -22.33
CA LYS A 102 -4.83 -10.91 -22.93
C LYS A 102 -4.10 -9.74 -22.25
N PHE A 103 -3.85 -9.86 -20.95
CA PHE A 103 -3.10 -8.85 -20.21
C PHE A 103 -1.65 -8.80 -20.69
N GLU A 104 -0.94 -9.94 -20.72
CA GLU A 104 0.45 -9.99 -21.18
C GLU A 104 0.58 -9.45 -22.60
N GLN A 105 -0.28 -9.91 -23.51
CA GLN A 105 -0.28 -9.47 -24.91
C GLN A 105 -0.47 -7.95 -25.00
N LEU A 106 -1.43 -7.38 -24.26
CA LEU A 106 -1.68 -5.94 -24.25
C LEU A 106 -0.51 -5.16 -23.65
N PHE A 107 0.05 -5.66 -22.53
CA PHE A 107 1.17 -5.05 -21.83
C PHE A 107 2.39 -4.93 -22.76
N PHE A 108 2.84 -6.05 -23.33
CA PHE A 108 4.02 -6.07 -24.19
C PHE A 108 3.79 -5.35 -25.53
N THR A 109 2.59 -5.44 -26.12
CA THR A 109 2.26 -4.67 -27.35
C THR A 109 2.24 -3.17 -27.09
N SER A 110 1.94 -2.74 -25.86
CA SER A 110 1.87 -1.33 -25.47
C SER A 110 3.08 -0.87 -24.67
N ILE A 111 4.17 -1.65 -24.59
CA ILE A 111 5.28 -1.40 -23.68
C ILE A 111 5.91 -0.02 -23.88
N ASN A 112 5.96 0.44 -25.14
CA ASN A 112 6.46 1.76 -25.54
C ASN A 112 5.58 2.95 -25.13
N ARG A 113 4.38 2.71 -24.59
CA ARG A 113 3.46 3.75 -24.11
C ARG A 113 3.58 4.00 -22.61
N PHE A 114 4.32 3.18 -21.88
CA PHE A 114 4.48 3.35 -20.45
C PHE A 114 5.50 4.45 -20.14
N ALA A 115 5.23 5.22 -19.07
CA ALA A 115 6.09 6.33 -18.66
C ALA A 115 7.52 5.90 -18.30
N PHE A 116 7.72 4.62 -17.96
CA PHE A 116 9.01 4.03 -17.62
C PHE A 116 9.72 3.35 -18.81
N TYR A 117 9.18 3.43 -20.03
CA TYR A 117 9.73 2.69 -21.18
C TYR A 117 11.20 3.06 -21.47
N GLU A 118 11.52 4.35 -21.41
CA GLU A 118 12.89 4.84 -21.63
C GLU A 118 13.87 4.31 -20.56
N ASP A 119 13.40 4.01 -19.35
CA ASP A 119 14.23 3.48 -18.26
C ASP A 119 14.52 1.97 -18.41
N LEU A 120 13.89 1.28 -19.37
CA LEU A 120 14.10 -0.15 -19.62
C LEU A 120 15.30 -0.46 -20.55
N ASN A 121 15.93 0.56 -21.15
CA ASN A 121 17.00 0.42 -22.14
C ASN A 121 18.38 0.85 -21.61
#